data_AF-A0A284S0X0-F1
#
_entry.id   AF-A0A284S0X0-F1
#
_cell.length_a   1.000
_cell.length_b   1.000
_cell.length_c   1.000
_cell.angle_alpha   90.00
_cell.angle_beta   90.00
_cell.angle_gamma   90.00
#
_symmetry.space_group_name_H-M   'P 1'
#
loop_
_entity.id
_entity.type
_entity.pdbx_description
1 polymer ?
#
loop_
_entity_poly.entity_id
_entity_poly.type
_entity_poly.pdbx_seq_one_letter_code
_entity_poly.pdbx_strand_id
1 'polypeptide(L)'
;MKAIPSPPSPEIIDGLLHNLPPSDTIRPAVLAKIQECQHFIAAVNKFGHRLVVKDHLFLSVEKAKAEKLLVHLKSILHPIRCVPNDVLLELFTLVVDFTDASAVSTDTVLWACARVCQQWRALILATSSLWSDVHLNFDDNIYSHVPATKWQSLTVDAGPEVYKMFEKCPRESLTELCTLSIADSAYMDADPEEEDQYTGVILKAFRFTPKLRRLFLSPLPLSSLPLSAETMYNNIQEFSVNLFDQLPDVSRLLPAMWALKSLDILCDEKWR
;
A
#
# COMPACT_ATOMS: atom_id res chain seq x y z
N MET A 1 55.19 0.41 -9.88
CA MET A 1 54.09 0.96 -9.06
C MET A 1 52.83 0.92 -9.92
N LYS A 2 51.72 0.28 -9.51
CA LYS A 2 50.49 0.29 -10.33
C LYS A 2 49.92 1.71 -10.35
N ALA A 3 49.39 2.14 -11.50
CA ALA A 3 48.83 3.48 -11.68
C ALA A 3 47.63 3.70 -10.76
N ILE A 4 47.45 4.95 -10.31
CA ILE A 4 46.25 5.41 -9.61
C ILE A 4 45.05 5.20 -10.54
N PRO A 5 43.89 4.72 -10.04
CA PRO A 5 42.72 4.54 -10.88
C PRO A 5 42.34 5.84 -11.56
N SER A 6 42.10 5.80 -12.86
CA SER A 6 41.60 6.97 -13.58
C SER A 6 40.21 7.40 -13.06
N PRO A 7 39.75 8.64 -13.27
CA PRO A 7 38.37 8.99 -12.94
C PRO A 7 37.37 8.14 -13.76
N PRO A 8 36.18 7.83 -13.20
CA PRO A 8 35.13 7.14 -13.95
C PRO A 8 34.64 7.99 -15.13
N SER A 9 34.15 7.33 -16.19
CA SER A 9 33.58 8.03 -17.34
C SER A 9 32.27 8.73 -16.96
N PRO A 10 31.82 9.75 -17.73
CA PRO A 10 30.55 10.41 -17.49
C PRO A 10 29.36 9.45 -17.46
N GLU A 11 29.35 8.40 -18.30
CA GLU A 11 28.25 7.42 -18.30
C GLU A 11 28.19 6.60 -17.01
N ILE A 12 29.34 6.30 -16.40
CA ILE A 12 29.39 5.61 -15.09
C ILE A 12 28.88 6.54 -13.98
N ILE A 13 29.22 7.82 -14.05
CA ILE A 13 28.75 8.83 -13.08
C ILE A 13 27.24 9.00 -13.19
N ASP A 14 26.69 9.05 -14.40
CA ASP A 14 25.25 9.13 -14.65
C ASP A 14 24.50 7.93 -14.01
N GLY A 15 25.06 6.73 -14.09
CA GLY A 15 24.53 5.53 -13.43
C GLY A 15 24.43 5.62 -11.90
N LEU A 16 25.09 6.60 -11.26
CA LEU A 16 24.96 6.90 -9.82
C LEU A 16 23.81 7.86 -9.52
N LEU A 17 23.32 8.60 -10.52
CA LEU A 17 22.25 9.58 -10.36
C LEU A 17 20.85 8.96 -10.41
N HIS A 18 20.74 7.73 -10.92
CA HIS A 18 19.48 7.02 -11.03
C HIS A 18 19.59 5.54 -10.66
N ASN A 19 18.44 4.89 -10.47
CA ASN A 19 18.35 3.48 -10.10
C ASN A 19 18.00 2.55 -11.28
N LEU A 20 18.16 3.02 -12.52
CA LEU A 20 17.96 2.19 -13.70
C LEU A 20 19.05 1.09 -13.78
N PRO A 21 18.71 -0.09 -14.33
CA PRO A 21 19.69 -1.12 -14.63
C PRO A 21 20.79 -0.56 -15.55
N PRO A 22 22.06 -0.88 -15.29
CA PRO A 22 23.11 -0.54 -16.23
C PRO A 22 22.87 -1.27 -17.55
N SER A 23 23.01 -0.54 -18.66
CA SER A 23 22.95 -1.11 -20.00
C SER A 23 24.04 -2.17 -20.20
N ASP A 24 23.86 -3.03 -21.20
CA ASP A 24 24.85 -4.05 -21.54
C ASP A 24 26.19 -3.45 -22.01
N THR A 25 26.21 -2.18 -22.41
CA THR A 25 27.43 -1.43 -22.74
C THR A 25 28.12 -0.85 -21.49
N ILE A 26 27.35 -0.39 -20.50
CA ILE A 26 27.88 0.23 -19.28
C ILE A 26 28.34 -0.83 -18.27
N ARG A 27 27.63 -1.95 -18.16
CA ARG A 27 27.92 -3.01 -17.18
C ARG A 27 29.37 -3.53 -17.27
N PRO A 28 29.94 -3.86 -18.44
CA PRO A 28 31.34 -4.25 -18.57
C PRO A 28 32.32 -3.14 -18.15
N ALA A 29 32.00 -1.87 -18.46
CA ALA A 29 32.85 -0.74 -18.08
C ALA A 29 32.89 -0.54 -16.56
N VAL A 30 31.74 -0.67 -15.88
CA VAL A 30 31.67 -0.64 -14.40
C VAL A 30 32.46 -1.79 -13.79
N LEU A 31 32.34 -3.01 -14.31
CA LEU A 31 33.11 -4.17 -13.85
C LEU A 31 34.62 -3.99 -14.02
N ALA A 32 35.06 -3.50 -15.18
CA ALA A 32 36.47 -3.20 -15.43
C ALA A 32 36.99 -2.15 -14.43
N LYS A 33 36.19 -1.14 -14.12
CA LYS A 33 36.53 -0.09 -13.14
C LYS A 33 36.62 -0.62 -11.71
N ILE A 34 35.71 -1.53 -11.32
CA ILE A 34 35.77 -2.24 -10.05
C ILE A 34 37.08 -3.01 -9.94
N GLN A 35 37.45 -3.74 -10.99
CA GLN A 35 38.68 -4.52 -11.02
C GLN A 35 39.93 -3.64 -10.91
N GLU A 36 39.97 -2.49 -11.60
CA GLU A 36 41.04 -1.49 -11.51
C GLU A 36 41.20 -0.99 -10.06
N CYS A 37 40.10 -0.59 -9.41
CA CYS A 37 40.11 -0.12 -8.02
C CYS A 37 40.61 -1.21 -7.06
N GLN A 38 40.10 -2.44 -7.19
CA GLN A 38 40.54 -3.58 -6.36
C GLN A 38 42.02 -3.88 -6.54
N HIS A 39 42.50 -3.86 -7.79
CA HIS A 39 43.91 -4.08 -8.11
C HIS A 39 44.82 -3.01 -7.49
N PHE A 40 44.40 -1.75 -7.51
CA PHE A 40 45.12 -0.64 -6.89
C PHE A 40 45.16 -0.77 -5.36
N ILE A 41 44.00 -0.99 -4.71
CA ILE A 41 43.90 -1.16 -3.26
C ILE A 41 44.77 -2.33 -2.78
N ALA A 42 44.72 -3.47 -3.47
CA ALA A 42 45.54 -4.63 -3.15
C ALA A 42 47.05 -4.33 -3.28
N ALA A 43 47.44 -3.55 -4.30
CA ALA A 43 48.84 -3.15 -4.48
C ALA A 43 49.31 -2.21 -3.36
N VAL A 44 48.51 -1.21 -2.97
CA VAL A 44 48.84 -0.31 -1.85
C VAL A 44 48.95 -1.08 -0.54
N ASN A 45 48.03 -2.01 -0.26
CA ASN A 45 48.10 -2.86 0.93
C ASN A 45 49.36 -3.73 0.97
N LYS A 46 49.78 -4.28 -0.19
CA LYS A 46 50.94 -5.18 -0.29
C LYS A 46 52.28 -4.45 -0.23
N PHE A 47 52.37 -3.23 -0.75
CA PHE A 47 53.66 -2.54 -0.92
C PHE A 47 53.77 -1.22 -0.14
N GLY A 48 52.69 -0.74 0.48
CA GLY A 48 52.63 0.55 1.15
C GLY A 48 53.67 0.74 2.25
N HIS A 49 53.95 -0.32 3.01
CA HIS A 49 54.95 -0.32 4.09
C HIS A 49 56.40 -0.13 3.63
N ARG A 50 56.68 -0.20 2.32
CA ARG A 50 58.03 -0.06 1.74
C ARG A 50 58.32 1.35 1.20
N LEU A 51 57.39 2.28 1.37
CA LEU A 51 57.45 3.62 0.79
C LEU A 51 57.87 4.68 1.80
N VAL A 52 58.42 5.78 1.29
CA VAL A 52 58.78 6.95 2.09
C VAL A 52 57.50 7.62 2.63
N VAL A 53 57.57 8.24 3.82
CA VAL A 53 56.42 8.80 4.56
C VAL A 53 55.50 9.68 3.69
N LYS A 54 56.07 10.52 2.82
CA LYS A 54 55.29 11.41 1.93
C LYS A 54 54.49 10.63 0.87
N ASP A 55 55.10 9.61 0.27
CA ASP A 55 54.44 8.74 -0.72
C ASP A 55 53.38 7.87 -0.07
N HIS A 56 53.63 7.42 1.17
CA HIS A 56 52.67 6.68 1.97
C HIS A 56 51.43 7.53 2.28
N LEU A 57 51.60 8.79 2.70
CA LEU A 57 50.47 9.68 2.99
C LEU A 57 49.63 9.95 1.74
N PHE A 58 50.28 10.24 0.60
CA PHE A 58 49.60 10.46 -0.67
C PHE A 58 48.81 9.22 -1.13
N LEU A 59 49.43 8.02 -1.11
CA LEU A 59 48.75 6.79 -1.50
C LEU A 59 47.64 6.38 -0.54
N SER A 60 47.73 6.73 0.74
CA SER A 60 46.65 6.51 1.70
C SER A 60 45.39 7.30 1.30
N VAL A 61 45.55 8.56 0.88
CA VAL A 61 44.45 9.39 0.37
C VAL A 61 43.84 8.80 -0.89
N GLU A 62 44.67 8.41 -1.86
CA GLU A 62 44.18 7.81 -3.11
C GLU A 62 43.53 6.44 -2.89
N LYS A 63 44.03 5.64 -1.94
CA LYS A 63 43.38 4.39 -1.52
C LYS A 63 41.99 4.65 -0.96
N ALA A 64 41.84 5.62 -0.06
CA ALA A 64 40.53 5.95 0.51
C ALA A 64 39.53 6.41 -0.56
N LYS A 65 39.99 7.19 -1.57
CA LYS A 65 39.17 7.56 -2.73
C LYS A 65 38.75 6.34 -3.55
N ALA A 66 39.68 5.41 -3.82
CA ALA A 66 39.40 4.19 -4.57
C ALA A 66 38.43 3.26 -3.82
N GLU A 67 38.54 3.15 -2.49
CA GLU A 67 37.61 2.41 -1.64
C GLU A 67 36.20 3.00 -1.69
N LYS A 68 36.09 4.33 -1.59
CA LYS A 68 34.80 5.01 -1.73
C LYS A 68 34.19 4.80 -3.12
N LEU A 69 34.99 4.94 -4.17
CA LEU A 69 34.55 4.70 -5.55
C LEU A 69 34.08 3.25 -5.74
N LEU A 70 34.79 2.28 -5.16
CA LEU A 70 34.42 0.87 -5.23
C LEU A 70 33.01 0.59 -4.67
N VAL A 71 32.65 1.23 -3.55
CA VAL A 71 31.30 1.11 -2.97
C VAL A 71 30.24 1.64 -3.93
N HIS A 72 30.48 2.82 -4.53
CA HIS A 72 29.57 3.41 -5.50
C HIS A 72 29.44 2.56 -6.77
N LEU A 73 30.53 2.04 -7.32
CA LEU A 73 30.47 1.19 -8.51
C LEU A 73 29.70 -0.11 -8.25
N LYS A 74 29.86 -0.71 -7.07
CA LYS A 74 29.11 -1.91 -6.68
C LYS A 74 27.62 -1.64 -6.53
N SER A 75 27.21 -0.44 -6.10
CA SER A 75 25.78 -0.10 -6.01
C SER A 75 25.12 0.03 -7.38
N ILE A 76 25.86 0.40 -8.43
CA ILE A 76 25.35 0.41 -9.82
C ILE A 76 24.97 -1.00 -10.28
N LEU A 77 25.73 -2.01 -9.84
CA LEU A 77 25.51 -3.41 -10.18
C LEU A 77 24.59 -4.14 -9.19
N HIS A 78 23.93 -3.42 -8.28
CA HIS A 78 23.12 -4.05 -7.25
C HIS A 78 21.96 -4.84 -7.87
N PRO A 79 21.71 -6.10 -7.45
CA PRO A 79 20.69 -6.96 -8.05
C PRO A 79 19.30 -6.32 -8.14
N ILE A 80 18.96 -5.46 -7.17
CA ILE A 80 17.68 -4.75 -7.10
C ILE A 80 17.37 -3.90 -8.34
N ARG A 81 18.39 -3.48 -9.10
CA ARG A 81 18.24 -2.69 -10.33
C ARG A 81 17.92 -3.56 -11.54
N CYS A 82 18.12 -4.86 -11.45
CA CYS A 82 17.99 -5.82 -12.55
C CYS A 82 16.82 -6.79 -12.37
N VAL A 83 15.97 -6.58 -11.35
CA VAL A 83 14.81 -7.45 -11.12
C VAL A 83 13.76 -7.16 -12.20
N PRO A 84 13.31 -8.18 -12.96
CA PRO A 84 12.24 -8.03 -13.93
C PRO A 84 10.93 -7.54 -13.32
N ASN A 85 10.13 -6.81 -14.09
CA ASN A 85 8.89 -6.21 -13.60
C ASN A 85 7.88 -7.26 -13.12
N ASP A 86 7.76 -8.39 -13.81
CA ASP A 86 6.92 -9.52 -13.44
C ASP A 86 7.29 -10.10 -12.07
N VAL A 87 8.59 -10.29 -11.81
CA VAL A 87 9.08 -10.76 -10.51
C VAL A 87 8.82 -9.73 -9.40
N LEU A 88 9.00 -8.43 -9.69
CA LEU A 88 8.67 -7.36 -8.74
C LEU A 88 7.17 -7.34 -8.41
N LEU A 89 6.31 -7.51 -9.40
CA LEU A 89 4.87 -7.55 -9.21
C LEU A 89 4.42 -8.75 -8.37
N GLU A 90 5.02 -9.92 -8.59
CA GLU A 90 4.77 -11.11 -7.78
C GLU A 90 5.17 -10.86 -6.31
N LEU A 91 6.34 -10.26 -6.08
CA LEU A 91 6.76 -9.86 -4.74
C LEU A 91 5.83 -8.85 -4.08
N PHE A 92 5.38 -7.82 -4.80
CA PHE A 92 4.46 -6.82 -4.25
C PHE A 92 3.09 -7.40 -3.92
N THR A 93 2.60 -8.32 -4.76
CA THR A 93 1.34 -9.04 -4.51
C THR A 93 1.45 -9.86 -3.24
N LEU A 94 2.55 -10.61 -3.10
CA LEU A 94 2.84 -11.40 -1.90
C LEU A 94 2.88 -10.52 -0.64
N VAL A 95 3.51 -9.33 -0.72
CA VAL A 95 3.57 -8.37 0.38
C VAL A 95 2.18 -7.92 0.81
N VAL A 96 1.30 -7.59 -0.15
CA VAL A 96 -0.09 -7.19 0.13
C VAL A 96 -0.85 -8.33 0.81
N ASP A 97 -0.72 -9.56 0.30
CA ASP A 97 -1.42 -10.73 0.84
C ASP A 97 -0.97 -11.10 2.27
N PHE A 98 0.30 -10.81 2.64
CA PHE A 98 0.83 -11.11 3.97
C PHE A 98 0.60 -10.03 5.02
N THR A 99 0.22 -8.83 4.61
CA THR A 99 -0.05 -7.73 5.53
C THR A 99 -1.53 -7.44 5.56
N ASP A 100 -2.21 -7.74 6.66
CA ASP A 100 -3.58 -7.24 6.97
C ASP A 100 -3.63 -5.69 7.10
N ALA A 101 -2.56 -5.00 6.72
CA ALA A 101 -2.44 -3.56 6.82
C ALA A 101 -3.08 -2.87 5.61
N SER A 102 -3.91 -1.87 5.91
CA SER A 102 -4.46 -0.91 4.96
C SER A 102 -3.50 -0.49 3.85
N ALA A 103 -3.79 -0.81 2.58
CA ALA A 103 -3.00 -0.33 1.44
C ALA A 103 -2.88 1.21 1.39
N VAL A 104 -3.76 1.96 2.07
CA VAL A 104 -3.80 3.42 2.07
C VAL A 104 -2.92 4.04 3.16
N SER A 105 -2.58 3.32 4.23
CA SER A 105 -1.63 3.84 5.22
C SER A 105 -0.24 3.95 4.60
N THR A 106 0.36 5.14 4.65
CA THR A 106 1.71 5.40 4.10
C THR A 106 2.82 4.68 4.86
N ASP A 107 2.50 4.07 6.00
CA ASP A 107 3.42 3.29 6.82
C ASP A 107 3.40 1.80 6.48
N THR A 108 2.63 1.38 5.45
CA THR A 108 2.64 -0.03 5.02
C THR A 108 3.90 -0.43 4.26
N VAL A 109 4.12 -1.75 4.25
CA VAL A 109 5.25 -2.38 3.55
C VAL A 109 5.22 -2.06 2.05
N LEU A 110 4.04 -1.93 1.44
CA LEU A 110 3.90 -1.55 0.03
C LEU A 110 4.44 -0.12 -0.24
N TRP A 111 4.15 0.84 0.63
CA TRP A 111 4.72 2.19 0.54
C TRP A 111 6.22 2.21 0.84
N ALA A 112 6.70 1.34 1.74
CA ALA A 112 8.14 1.15 1.94
C ALA A 112 8.82 0.63 0.65
N CYS A 113 8.21 -0.32 -0.07
CA CYS A 113 8.68 -0.76 -1.37
C CYS A 113 8.69 0.39 -2.40
N ALA A 114 7.67 1.24 -2.43
CA ALA A 114 7.62 2.41 -3.29
C ALA A 114 8.72 3.46 -2.99
N ARG A 115 9.40 3.38 -1.85
CA ARG A 115 10.52 4.26 -1.49
C ARG A 115 11.88 3.75 -1.95
N VAL A 116 12.00 2.47 -2.34
CA VAL A 116 13.25 1.84 -2.76
C VAL A 116 13.83 2.50 -4.02
N CYS A 117 13.06 2.57 -5.10
CA CYS A 117 13.49 3.24 -6.33
C CYS A 117 12.30 3.71 -7.19
N GLN A 118 12.58 4.51 -8.22
CA GLN A 118 11.57 5.03 -9.13
C GLN A 118 10.84 3.93 -9.91
N GLN A 119 11.54 2.86 -10.32
CA GLN A 119 10.94 1.73 -11.03
C GLN A 119 9.90 1.02 -10.16
N TRP A 120 10.25 0.71 -8.91
CA TRP A 120 9.34 0.06 -7.97
C TRP A 120 8.11 0.92 -7.71
N ARG A 121 8.31 2.22 -7.48
CA ARG A 121 7.21 3.18 -7.33
C ARG A 121 6.29 3.21 -8.54
N ALA A 122 6.85 3.29 -9.75
CA ALA A 122 6.08 3.34 -10.98
C ALA A 122 5.24 2.08 -11.17
N LEU A 123 5.82 0.89 -10.93
CA LEU A 123 5.09 -0.39 -11.00
C LEU A 123 3.97 -0.47 -9.97
N ILE A 124 4.27 -0.13 -8.72
CA ILE A 124 3.30 -0.17 -7.61
C ILE A 124 2.12 0.75 -7.92
N LEU A 125 2.36 2.00 -8.32
CA LEU A 125 1.29 2.96 -8.62
C LEU A 125 0.52 2.63 -9.91
N ALA A 126 1.15 1.98 -10.89
CA ALA A 126 0.50 1.61 -12.14
C ALA A 126 -0.36 0.33 -12.04
N THR A 127 -0.12 -0.49 -11.02
CA THR A 127 -0.77 -1.81 -10.90
C THR A 127 -1.98 -1.74 -10.00
N SER A 128 -3.16 -1.59 -10.60
CA SER A 128 -4.42 -1.40 -9.85
C SER A 128 -4.79 -2.54 -8.91
N SER A 129 -4.37 -3.78 -9.21
CA SER A 129 -4.65 -4.94 -8.35
C SER A 129 -3.93 -4.89 -7.00
N LEU A 130 -2.86 -4.11 -6.87
CA LEU A 130 -2.20 -3.89 -5.57
C LEU A 130 -3.00 -2.95 -4.65
N TRP A 131 -4.04 -2.32 -5.18
CA TRP A 131 -4.88 -1.34 -4.48
C TRP A 131 -6.37 -1.72 -4.50
N SER A 132 -6.69 -2.96 -4.90
CA SER A 132 -8.09 -3.40 -5.00
C SER A 132 -8.75 -3.62 -3.64
N ASP A 133 -7.95 -3.85 -2.61
CA ASP A 133 -8.41 -4.02 -1.23
C ASP A 133 -7.85 -2.90 -0.34
N VAL A 134 -8.74 -1.99 0.03
CA VAL A 134 -8.43 -0.80 0.83
C VAL A 134 -9.20 -0.91 2.13
N HIS A 135 -8.50 -1.33 3.18
CA HIS A 135 -8.98 -1.22 4.55
C HIS A 135 -8.69 0.20 5.01
N LEU A 136 -9.66 0.97 5.47
CA LEU A 136 -9.38 2.28 6.08
C LEU A 136 -9.64 2.15 7.57
N ASN A 137 -8.56 2.14 8.36
CA ASN A 137 -8.67 2.36 9.79
C ASN A 137 -8.63 3.88 10.01
N PHE A 138 -9.72 4.43 10.52
CA PHE A 138 -9.89 5.86 10.80
C PHE A 138 -9.65 6.21 12.27
N ASP A 139 -8.85 5.43 13.00
CA ASP A 139 -8.51 5.70 14.40
C ASP A 139 -7.73 7.01 14.62
N ASP A 140 -7.19 7.63 13.57
CA ASP A 140 -6.57 8.95 13.66
C ASP A 140 -7.07 9.90 12.57
N ASN A 141 -7.56 11.04 13.07
CA ASN A 141 -7.95 12.34 12.50
C ASN A 141 -7.37 12.79 11.13
N ILE A 142 -7.36 11.95 10.10
CA ILE A 142 -6.79 12.27 8.78
C ILE A 142 -7.92 12.54 7.78
N TYR A 143 -8.27 13.82 7.68
CA TYR A 143 -8.96 14.39 6.54
C TYR A 143 -8.05 14.28 5.30
N SER A 144 -8.33 13.39 4.34
CA SER A 144 -7.67 13.54 3.04
C SER A 144 -8.45 13.05 1.82
N HIS A 145 -8.20 13.81 0.75
CA HIS A 145 -8.84 13.86 -0.55
C HIS A 145 -8.39 12.71 -1.48
N VAL A 146 -8.72 11.46 -1.16
CA VAL A 146 -8.46 10.36 -2.10
C VAL A 146 -9.62 10.28 -3.11
N PRO A 147 -9.38 10.35 -4.43
CA PRO A 147 -10.43 10.15 -5.42
C PRO A 147 -10.87 8.67 -5.41
N ALA A 148 -11.97 8.41 -4.70
CA ALA A 148 -12.56 7.09 -4.51
C ALA A 148 -13.32 6.55 -5.75
N THR A 149 -13.02 7.05 -6.94
CA THR A 149 -13.72 6.70 -8.19
C THR A 149 -13.34 5.33 -8.75
N LYS A 150 -12.33 4.66 -8.19
CA LYS A 150 -11.86 3.34 -8.65
C LYS A 150 -11.97 2.23 -7.60
N TRP A 151 -12.48 2.53 -6.41
CA TRP A 151 -12.54 1.54 -5.33
C TRP A 151 -13.57 0.47 -5.66
N GLN A 152 -13.19 -0.80 -5.53
CA GLN A 152 -14.05 -1.95 -5.80
C GLN A 152 -14.50 -2.65 -4.51
N SER A 153 -13.64 -2.65 -3.49
CA SER A 153 -13.93 -3.13 -2.15
C SER A 153 -13.59 -2.03 -1.15
N LEU A 154 -14.46 -1.83 -0.17
CA LEU A 154 -14.23 -0.91 0.94
C LEU A 154 -14.70 -1.59 2.23
N THR A 155 -13.78 -1.72 3.19
CA THR A 155 -14.11 -2.11 4.56
C THR A 155 -13.91 -0.90 5.46
N VAL A 156 -14.96 -0.56 6.18
CA VAL A 156 -14.98 0.52 7.17
C VAL A 156 -15.08 -0.16 8.52
N ASP A 157 -14.03 -0.10 9.31
CA ASP A 157 -14.04 -0.50 10.70
C ASP A 157 -13.83 0.74 11.55
N ALA A 158 -14.92 1.39 11.95
CA ALA A 158 -14.85 2.68 12.62
C ALA A 158 -16.16 3.06 13.35
N GLY A 159 -15.98 3.96 14.32
CA GLY A 159 -17.06 4.54 15.12
C GLY A 159 -18.08 5.41 14.34
N PRO A 160 -19.14 5.86 15.04
CA PRO A 160 -20.33 6.44 14.44
C PRO A 160 -20.10 7.71 13.62
N GLU A 161 -19.06 8.48 13.95
CA GLU A 161 -18.69 9.72 13.26
C GLU A 161 -18.24 9.49 11.82
N VAL A 162 -17.63 8.34 11.51
CA VAL A 162 -17.17 8.01 10.16
C VAL A 162 -18.36 7.79 9.23
N TYR A 163 -19.49 7.28 9.74
CA TYR A 163 -20.68 7.12 8.92
C TYR A 163 -21.30 8.45 8.45
N LYS A 164 -21.19 9.50 9.28
CA LYS A 164 -21.60 10.85 8.90
C LYS A 164 -20.73 11.43 7.78
N MET A 165 -19.49 10.94 7.61
CA MET A 165 -18.64 11.35 6.49
C MET A 165 -19.17 10.84 5.14
N PHE A 166 -19.76 9.65 5.10
CA PHE A 166 -20.34 9.15 3.85
C PHE A 166 -21.53 9.99 3.36
N GLU A 167 -22.27 10.65 4.26
CA GLU A 167 -23.32 11.60 3.84
C GLU A 167 -22.74 12.80 3.08
N LYS A 168 -21.48 13.14 3.35
CA LYS A 168 -20.75 14.24 2.70
C LYS A 168 -19.99 13.79 1.45
N CYS A 169 -20.03 12.50 1.11
CA CYS A 169 -19.31 11.98 -0.06
C CYS A 169 -19.94 12.53 -1.36
N PRO A 170 -19.15 13.05 -2.32
CA PRO A 170 -19.67 13.52 -3.60
C PRO A 170 -20.44 12.42 -4.35
N ARG A 171 -21.45 12.81 -5.13
CA ARG A 171 -22.34 11.86 -5.85
C ARG A 171 -21.65 10.96 -6.87
N GLU A 172 -20.44 11.30 -7.29
CA GLU A 172 -19.65 10.56 -8.28
C GLU A 172 -18.53 9.72 -7.63
N SER A 173 -18.44 9.75 -6.31
CA SER A 173 -17.53 8.91 -5.53
C SER A 173 -18.10 7.50 -5.39
N LEU A 174 -17.23 6.48 -5.40
CA LEU A 174 -17.59 5.08 -5.18
C LEU A 174 -18.44 4.42 -6.29
N THR A 175 -18.44 4.97 -7.51
CA THR A 175 -19.19 4.42 -8.65
C THR A 175 -18.76 3.01 -9.06
N GLU A 176 -17.51 2.66 -8.80
CA GLU A 176 -16.93 1.33 -9.06
C GLU A 176 -17.06 0.35 -7.88
N LEU A 177 -17.62 0.79 -6.75
CA LEU A 177 -17.67 -0.01 -5.54
C LEU A 177 -18.60 -1.20 -5.73
N CYS A 178 -18.04 -2.40 -5.57
CA CYS A 178 -18.72 -3.68 -5.72
C CYS A 178 -18.96 -4.36 -4.38
N THR A 179 -18.12 -4.08 -3.39
CA THR A 179 -18.17 -4.69 -2.06
C THR A 179 -18.03 -3.62 -1.00
N LEU A 180 -18.91 -3.65 -0.01
CA LEU A 180 -18.85 -2.79 1.14
C LEU A 180 -19.04 -3.63 2.40
N SER A 181 -18.11 -3.49 3.33
CA SER A 181 -18.22 -4.03 4.69
C SER A 181 -18.16 -2.88 5.68
N ILE A 182 -19.08 -2.88 6.65
CA ILE A 182 -19.16 -1.89 7.72
C ILE A 182 -19.12 -2.64 9.05
N ALA A 183 -18.19 -2.24 9.91
CA ALA A 183 -17.98 -2.75 11.25
C ALA A 183 -17.52 -1.65 12.20
N ASP A 184 -17.62 -1.95 13.49
CA ASP A 184 -16.95 -1.22 14.55
C ASP A 184 -16.49 -2.26 15.56
N SER A 185 -15.24 -2.69 15.42
CA SER A 185 -14.61 -3.65 16.31
C SER A 185 -14.44 -3.06 17.72
N ALA A 186 -14.24 -1.75 17.84
CA ALA A 186 -14.13 -1.09 19.15
C ALA A 186 -15.46 -1.15 19.92
N TYR A 187 -16.60 -1.10 19.23
CA TYR A 187 -17.91 -1.31 19.86
C TYR A 187 -18.07 -2.71 20.46
N MET A 188 -17.50 -3.76 19.84
CA MET A 188 -17.58 -5.13 20.37
C MET A 188 -16.82 -5.29 21.70
N ASP A 189 -15.79 -4.48 21.89
CA ASP A 189 -14.94 -4.50 23.07
C ASP A 189 -15.37 -3.44 24.12
N ALA A 190 -16.39 -2.64 23.81
CA ALA A 190 -16.87 -1.56 24.67
C ALA A 190 -17.67 -2.07 25.88
N ASP A 191 -17.61 -1.29 26.97
CA ASP A 191 -18.37 -1.59 28.19
C ASP A 191 -19.87 -1.40 27.93
N PRO A 192 -20.73 -2.43 28.16
CA PRO A 192 -22.18 -2.32 27.94
C PRO A 192 -22.88 -1.26 28.81
N GLU A 193 -22.20 -0.71 29.82
CA GLU A 193 -22.71 0.41 30.63
C GLU A 193 -22.48 1.80 30.00
N GLU A 194 -21.69 1.90 28.93
CA GLU A 194 -21.43 3.16 28.24
C GLU A 194 -22.60 3.53 27.30
N GLU A 195 -22.92 4.83 27.20
CA GLU A 195 -24.04 5.31 26.39
C GLU A 195 -23.84 4.93 24.91
N ASP A 196 -24.85 4.29 24.30
CA ASP A 196 -24.75 3.76 22.95
C ASP A 196 -24.56 4.89 21.93
N GLN A 197 -23.32 5.01 21.43
CA GLN A 197 -22.89 6.04 20.50
C GLN A 197 -23.55 5.92 19.12
N TYR A 198 -24.21 4.79 18.83
CA TYR A 198 -24.97 4.55 17.61
C TYR A 198 -26.44 4.99 17.70
N THR A 199 -26.89 5.45 18.87
CA THR A 199 -28.23 5.98 19.06
C THR A 199 -28.48 7.15 18.11
N GLY A 200 -29.29 6.91 17.07
CA GLY A 200 -29.64 7.93 16.07
C GLY A 200 -28.73 7.98 14.83
N VAL A 201 -27.78 7.05 14.67
CA VAL A 201 -26.98 6.94 13.45
C VAL A 201 -27.84 6.40 12.31
N ILE A 202 -27.86 7.14 11.20
CA ILE A 202 -28.60 6.79 9.99
C ILE A 202 -27.63 6.66 8.82
N LEU A 203 -27.53 5.46 8.23
CA LEU A 203 -26.68 5.22 7.07
C LEU A 203 -27.36 5.65 5.76
N LYS A 204 -27.14 6.91 5.32
CA LYS A 204 -27.66 7.42 4.02
C LYS A 204 -26.69 7.28 2.84
N ALA A 205 -25.47 6.86 3.13
CA ALA A 205 -24.27 6.81 2.28
C ALA A 205 -24.44 6.21 0.89
N PHE A 206 -25.32 5.21 0.75
CA PHE A 206 -25.11 4.25 -0.33
C PHE A 206 -25.57 4.74 -1.69
N ARG A 207 -26.36 5.82 -1.78
CA ARG A 207 -27.06 6.34 -2.97
C ARG A 207 -26.24 6.50 -4.26
N PHE A 208 -24.92 6.33 -4.19
CA PHE A 208 -23.95 6.57 -5.25
C PHE A 208 -23.11 5.33 -5.62
N THR A 209 -23.54 4.12 -5.26
CA THR A 209 -22.81 2.85 -5.51
C THR A 209 -23.57 1.91 -6.46
N PRO A 210 -23.75 2.26 -7.76
CA PRO A 210 -24.61 1.51 -8.68
C PRO A 210 -24.12 0.08 -8.97
N LYS A 211 -22.83 -0.19 -8.73
CA LYS A 211 -22.19 -1.49 -8.95
C LYS A 211 -22.14 -2.36 -7.69
N LEU A 212 -22.70 -1.91 -6.57
CA LEU A 212 -22.63 -2.64 -5.31
C LEU A 212 -23.35 -4.00 -5.44
N ARG A 213 -22.61 -5.07 -5.14
CA ARG A 213 -23.10 -6.46 -5.20
C ARG A 213 -23.08 -7.13 -3.85
N ARG A 214 -22.20 -6.69 -2.95
CA ARG A 214 -22.00 -7.31 -1.65
C ARG A 214 -22.03 -6.23 -0.58
N LEU A 215 -22.92 -6.39 0.39
CA LEU A 215 -23.09 -5.48 1.51
C LEU A 215 -23.09 -6.27 2.81
N PHE A 216 -22.09 -6.01 3.66
CA PHE A 216 -21.94 -6.64 4.97
C PHE A 216 -22.02 -5.56 6.05
N LEU A 217 -22.97 -5.73 6.97
CA LEU A 217 -23.14 -4.89 8.15
C LEU A 217 -22.90 -5.77 9.37
N SER A 218 -21.75 -5.60 10.00
CA SER A 218 -21.40 -6.22 11.29
C SER A 218 -22.30 -5.68 12.41
N PRO A 219 -22.28 -6.28 13.62
CA PRO A 219 -23.24 -5.93 14.65
C PRO A 219 -23.08 -4.49 15.16
N LEU A 220 -23.89 -3.60 14.61
CA LEU A 220 -24.00 -2.21 15.05
C LEU A 220 -25.46 -1.98 15.46
N PRO A 221 -25.74 -1.42 16.64
CA PRO A 221 -27.10 -1.12 17.12
C PRO A 221 -27.65 0.15 16.44
N LEU A 222 -27.69 0.14 15.10
CA LEU A 222 -28.22 1.23 14.30
C LEU A 222 -29.71 1.42 14.63
N SER A 223 -30.13 2.65 14.92
CA SER A 223 -31.55 2.91 15.22
C SER A 223 -32.47 2.74 14.00
N SER A 224 -31.93 2.90 12.79
CA SER A 224 -32.64 2.65 11.53
C SER A 224 -31.66 2.45 10.39
N LEU A 225 -32.11 1.72 9.37
CA LEU A 225 -31.37 1.50 8.14
C LEU A 225 -32.22 1.94 6.93
N PRO A 226 -32.54 3.26 6.80
CA PRO A 226 -33.39 3.77 5.74
C PRO A 226 -32.63 3.78 4.42
N LEU A 227 -32.70 2.64 3.77
CA LEU A 227 -32.10 2.37 2.48
C LEU A 227 -33.10 2.79 1.39
N SER A 228 -32.72 3.77 0.56
CA SER A 228 -33.59 4.29 -0.51
C SER A 228 -33.84 3.22 -1.56
N ALA A 229 -35.08 2.79 -1.76
CA ALA A 229 -35.49 1.73 -2.69
C ALA A 229 -35.16 2.01 -4.18
N GLU A 230 -34.72 3.22 -4.50
CA GLU A 230 -34.38 3.62 -5.86
C GLU A 230 -33.04 3.01 -6.31
N THR A 231 -33.12 2.07 -7.26
CA THR A 231 -32.08 1.54 -8.16
C THR A 231 -30.92 0.71 -7.59
N MET A 232 -30.53 0.88 -6.33
CA MET A 232 -29.32 0.21 -5.80
C MET A 232 -29.45 -1.29 -5.54
N TYR A 233 -30.57 -1.74 -4.98
CA TYR A 233 -30.71 -3.11 -4.46
C TYR A 233 -30.89 -4.16 -5.54
N ASN A 234 -31.19 -3.72 -6.76
CA ASN A 234 -31.37 -4.58 -7.91
C ASN A 234 -30.14 -5.46 -8.19
N ASN A 235 -28.95 -5.02 -7.78
CA ASN A 235 -27.69 -5.70 -8.08
C ASN A 235 -27.06 -6.39 -6.87
N ILE A 236 -27.64 -6.26 -5.66
CA ILE A 236 -27.10 -6.91 -4.47
C ILE A 236 -27.31 -8.42 -4.58
N GLN A 237 -26.21 -9.16 -4.50
CA GLN A 237 -26.12 -10.61 -4.57
C GLN A 237 -25.86 -11.23 -3.20
N GLU A 238 -25.12 -10.53 -2.33
CA GLU A 238 -24.81 -10.99 -0.99
C GLU A 238 -25.15 -9.87 -0.01
N PHE A 239 -25.98 -10.19 0.98
CA PHE A 239 -26.36 -9.26 2.04
C PHE A 239 -26.21 -9.94 3.40
N SER A 240 -25.42 -9.35 4.27
CA SER A 240 -25.29 -9.77 5.67
C SER A 240 -25.62 -8.61 6.57
N VAL A 241 -26.46 -8.83 7.56
CA VAL A 241 -26.81 -7.83 8.57
C VAL A 241 -27.05 -8.49 9.92
N ASN A 242 -26.56 -7.88 10.99
CA ASN A 242 -27.00 -8.23 12.32
C ASN A 242 -28.22 -7.37 12.71
N LEU A 243 -29.31 -8.03 13.06
CA LEU A 243 -30.56 -7.38 13.43
C LEU A 243 -30.57 -7.10 14.94
N PHE A 244 -30.52 -5.81 15.25
CA PHE A 244 -31.00 -5.24 16.50
C PHE A 244 -32.42 -4.68 16.23
N ASP A 245 -32.58 -3.36 16.23
CA ASP A 245 -33.87 -2.69 16.00
C ASP A 245 -34.23 -2.52 14.51
N GLN A 246 -33.37 -2.95 13.58
CA GLN A 246 -33.53 -2.66 12.14
C GLN A 246 -34.40 -3.66 11.38
N LEU A 247 -35.00 -4.64 12.07
CA LEU A 247 -35.84 -5.67 11.43
C LEU A 247 -36.96 -5.08 10.55
N PRO A 248 -37.70 -4.02 10.95
CA PRO A 248 -38.72 -3.42 10.09
C PRO A 248 -38.15 -2.83 8.79
N ASP A 249 -36.94 -2.27 8.84
CA ASP A 249 -36.28 -1.69 7.67
C ASP A 249 -35.78 -2.79 6.73
N VAL A 250 -35.09 -3.80 7.27
CA VAL A 250 -34.61 -4.95 6.49
C VAL A 250 -35.77 -5.68 5.81
N SER A 251 -36.89 -5.86 6.52
CA SER A 251 -38.10 -6.50 5.96
C SER A 251 -38.69 -5.74 4.76
N ARG A 252 -38.55 -4.40 4.73
CA ARG A 252 -39.01 -3.58 3.59
C ARG A 252 -38.04 -3.63 2.41
N LEU A 253 -36.77 -3.94 2.66
CA LEU A 253 -35.70 -3.91 1.66
C LEU A 253 -35.56 -5.22 0.90
N LEU A 254 -35.69 -6.36 1.58
CA LEU A 254 -35.52 -7.67 0.97
C LEU A 254 -36.35 -7.87 -0.30
N PRO A 255 -37.64 -7.42 -0.39
CA PRO A 255 -38.41 -7.54 -1.63
C PRO A 255 -37.83 -6.76 -2.83
N ALA A 256 -37.00 -5.74 -2.59
CA ALA A 256 -36.34 -4.96 -3.63
C ALA A 256 -35.01 -5.58 -4.11
N MET A 257 -34.47 -6.58 -3.40
CA MET A 257 -33.19 -7.23 -3.71
C MET A 257 -33.37 -8.47 -4.61
N TRP A 258 -33.80 -8.28 -5.86
CA TRP A 258 -34.11 -9.42 -6.75
C TRP A 258 -32.89 -10.22 -7.24
N ALA A 259 -31.68 -9.66 -7.16
CA ALA A 259 -30.44 -10.36 -7.49
C ALA A 259 -29.83 -11.13 -6.31
N LEU A 260 -30.48 -11.12 -5.13
CA LEU A 260 -29.96 -11.70 -3.90
C LEU A 260 -29.79 -13.22 -4.04
N LYS A 261 -28.58 -13.69 -3.76
CA LYS A 261 -28.19 -15.12 -3.81
C LYS A 261 -27.82 -15.64 -2.42
N SER A 262 -27.27 -14.79 -1.57
CA SER A 262 -26.90 -15.10 -0.19
C SER A 262 -27.48 -14.05 0.76
N LEU A 263 -28.13 -14.52 1.82
CA LEU A 263 -28.70 -13.68 2.87
C LEU A 263 -28.27 -14.25 4.23
N ASP A 264 -27.50 -13.47 4.97
CA ASP A 264 -27.10 -13.80 6.33
C ASP A 264 -27.74 -12.79 7.29
N ILE A 265 -28.67 -13.28 8.10
CA ILE A 265 -29.31 -12.49 9.15
C ILE A 265 -28.82 -13.05 10.47
N LEU A 266 -27.96 -12.28 11.14
CA LEU A 266 -27.51 -12.59 12.48
C LEU A 266 -28.50 -11.93 13.45
N CYS A 267 -28.99 -12.67 14.43
CA CYS A 267 -29.81 -12.10 15.51
C CYS A 267 -29.01 -12.27 16.81
N ASP A 268 -28.91 -11.21 17.61
CA ASP A 268 -28.30 -11.33 18.93
C ASP A 268 -29.21 -12.19 19.85
N GLU A 269 -28.62 -13.18 20.53
CA GLU A 269 -29.31 -14.10 21.44
C GLU A 269 -29.81 -13.42 22.73
N LYS A 270 -29.40 -12.16 22.98
CA LYS A 270 -29.75 -11.41 24.20
C LYS A 270 -31.22 -10.95 24.28
N TRP A 271 -32.08 -11.28 23.32
CA TRP A 271 -33.53 -11.01 23.39
C TRP A 271 -34.34 -12.17 24.01
N ARG A 272 -34.07 -12.45 25.29
CA ARG A 272 -35.01 -13.16 26.20
C ARG A 272 -35.24 -12.37 27.48
#